data_AF-A0A3E0W6Y3-F1
#
_entry.id   AF-A0A3E0W6Y3-F1
#
_cell.length_a   1.000
_cell.length_b   1.000
_cell.length_c   1.000
_cell.angle_alpha   90.00
_cell.angle_beta   90.00
_cell.angle_gamma   90.00
#
_symmetry.space_group_name_H-M   'P 1'
#
loop_
_entity.id
_entity.type
_entity.pdbx_description
1 polymer ?
#
loop_
_entity_poly.entity_id
_entity_poly.type
_entity_poly.pdbx_seq_one_letter_code
_entity_poly.pdbx_strand_id
1 'polypeptide(L)'
;MSLPSIRSRVAAYLYGNILVLAAVVAVSDDAILHGEAVVVVAATTVTTFLAHVVSHGIGQQIGRSDAEVKLHLSTELRDALPILSSGVLPVIVLVLGALGVLPPFLAQLVAGGILVVRIALTGIEVERLSDNRSPAGVLWAGFALAAVSIVIVTLKVVFTH
;
A
#
# COMPACT_ATOMS: atom_id res chain seq x y z
N MET A 1 -11.79 -3.88 -18.81
CA MET A 1 -10.89 -2.95 -18.09
C MET A 1 -9.79 -2.55 -19.07
N SER A 2 -9.46 -1.26 -19.22
CA SER A 2 -8.44 -0.81 -20.17
C SER A 2 -7.03 -0.96 -19.59
N LEU A 3 -6.00 -1.21 -20.41
CA LEU A 3 -4.61 -1.34 -19.96
C LEU A 3 -4.11 -0.17 -19.08
N PRO A 4 -4.47 1.10 -19.35
CA PRO A 4 -4.12 2.23 -18.48
C PRO A 4 -4.70 2.09 -17.05
N SER A 5 -5.96 1.64 -16.91
CA SER A 5 -6.59 1.46 -15.60
C SER A 5 -5.96 0.31 -14.80
N ILE A 6 -5.50 -0.77 -15.47
CA ILE A 6 -4.75 -1.85 -14.81
C ILE A 6 -3.42 -1.31 -14.27
N ARG A 7 -2.67 -0.57 -15.11
CA ARG A 7 -1.39 0.03 -14.70
C ARG A 7 -1.55 0.99 -13.52
N SER A 8 -2.57 1.86 -13.56
CA SER A 8 -2.87 2.79 -12.46
C SER A 8 -3.16 2.05 -11.16
N ARG A 9 -4.03 1.03 -11.21
CA ARG A 9 -4.40 0.23 -10.03
C ARG A 9 -3.23 -0.55 -9.44
N VAL A 10 -2.38 -1.13 -10.26
CA VAL A 10 -1.17 -1.85 -9.81
C VAL A 10 -0.20 -0.88 -9.13
N ALA A 11 0.03 0.30 -9.71
CA ALA A 11 0.90 1.31 -9.12
C ALA A 11 0.33 1.82 -7.79
N ALA A 12 -0.97 2.14 -7.74
CA ALA A 12 -1.66 2.55 -6.53
C ALA A 12 -1.60 1.47 -5.44
N TYR A 13 -1.78 0.20 -5.81
CA TYR A 13 -1.65 -0.93 -4.90
C TYR A 13 -0.24 -1.03 -4.31
N LEU A 14 0.81 -1.03 -5.12
CA LEU A 14 2.19 -1.10 -4.64
C LEU A 14 2.54 0.08 -3.74
N TYR A 15 2.21 1.29 -4.18
CA TYR A 15 2.47 2.52 -3.43
C TYR A 15 1.80 2.50 -2.05
N GLY A 16 0.51 2.13 -2.00
CA GLY A 16 -0.23 1.98 -0.76
C GLY A 16 0.41 0.94 0.18
N ASN A 17 0.76 -0.25 -0.34
CA ASN A 17 1.38 -1.29 0.51
C ASN A 17 2.72 -0.85 1.09
N ILE A 18 3.58 -0.16 0.33
CA ILE A 18 4.87 0.34 0.81
C ILE A 18 4.70 1.37 1.92
N LEU A 19 3.79 2.34 1.75
CA LEU A 19 3.58 3.40 2.74
C LEU A 19 2.94 2.87 4.02
N VAL A 20 1.96 1.98 3.90
CA VAL A 20 1.34 1.31 5.05
C VAL A 20 2.37 0.43 5.76
N LEU A 21 3.24 -0.28 5.03
CA LEU A 21 4.29 -1.11 5.63
C LEU A 21 5.26 -0.24 6.44
N ALA A 22 5.64 0.92 5.91
CA ALA A 22 6.46 1.87 6.65
C ALA A 22 5.78 2.34 7.95
N ALA A 23 4.48 2.63 7.91
CA ALA A 23 3.75 3.02 9.12
C ALA A 23 3.68 1.87 10.14
N VAL A 24 3.45 0.63 9.69
CA VAL A 24 3.43 -0.55 10.57
C VAL A 24 4.79 -0.81 11.20
N VAL A 25 5.90 -0.62 10.48
CA VAL A 25 7.25 -0.82 11.04
C VAL A 25 7.67 0.30 11.98
N ALA A 26 7.17 1.52 11.79
CA ALA A 26 7.51 2.70 12.60
C ALA A 26 6.83 2.74 13.98
N VAL A 27 5.76 1.96 14.20
CA VAL A 27 5.05 1.95 15.49
C VAL A 27 5.74 1.04 16.51
N SER A 28 5.69 1.43 17.79
CA SER A 28 6.25 0.65 18.90
C SER A 28 5.21 -0.30 19.50
N ASP A 29 5.69 -1.30 20.27
CA ASP A 29 4.81 -2.21 21.01
C ASP A 29 3.86 -1.47 21.96
N ASP A 30 4.34 -0.41 22.62
CA ASP A 30 3.54 0.43 23.51
C ASP A 30 2.42 1.15 22.75
N ALA A 31 2.71 1.67 21.55
CA ALA A 31 1.73 2.29 20.68
C ALA A 31 0.66 1.28 20.19
N ILE A 32 1.01 0.00 20.04
CA ILE A 32 0.04 -1.04 19.70
C ILE A 32 -0.89 -1.30 20.89
N LEU A 33 -0.35 -1.47 22.09
CA LEU A 33 -1.14 -1.74 23.31
C LEU A 33 -2.14 -0.61 23.61
N HIS A 34 -1.75 0.64 23.41
CA HIS A 34 -2.61 1.80 23.64
C HIS A 34 -3.49 2.18 22.43
N GLY A 35 -3.42 1.42 21.33
CA GLY A 35 -4.22 1.64 20.13
C GLY A 35 -3.77 2.79 19.23
N GLU A 36 -2.69 3.50 19.57
CA GLU A 36 -2.10 4.55 18.74
C GLU A 36 -1.65 4.02 17.38
N ALA A 37 -1.11 2.80 17.33
CA ALA A 37 -0.69 2.15 16.08
C ALA A 37 -1.85 2.02 15.09
N VAL A 38 -3.07 1.76 15.57
CA VAL A 38 -4.28 1.70 14.74
C VAL A 38 -4.54 3.05 14.10
N VAL A 39 -4.45 4.14 14.88
CA VAL A 39 -4.63 5.50 14.39
C VAL A 39 -3.55 5.87 13.39
N VAL A 40 -2.28 5.60 13.67
CA VAL A 40 -1.17 5.91 12.76
C VAL A 40 -1.35 5.21 11.40
N VAL A 41 -1.66 3.91 11.41
CA VAL A 41 -1.77 3.12 10.17
C VAL A 41 -3.05 3.48 9.41
N ALA A 42 -4.18 3.69 10.09
CA ALA A 42 -5.42 4.13 9.46
C ALA A 42 -5.26 5.55 8.87
N ALA A 43 -4.71 6.49 9.64
CA ALA A 43 -4.46 7.86 9.19
C ALA A 43 -3.49 7.89 8.00
N THR A 44 -2.41 7.10 8.04
CA THR A 44 -1.48 6.97 6.90
C THR A 44 -2.22 6.47 5.66
N THR A 45 -3.07 5.46 5.80
CA THR A 45 -3.83 4.88 4.69
C THR A 45 -4.78 5.91 4.07
N VAL A 46 -5.57 6.61 4.89
CA VAL A 46 -6.55 7.60 4.41
C VAL A 46 -5.85 8.82 3.83
N THR A 47 -4.85 9.36 4.50
CA THR A 47 -4.12 10.55 4.01
C THR A 47 -3.37 10.26 2.72
N THR A 48 -2.77 9.08 2.58
CA THR A 48 -2.13 8.64 1.33
C THR A 48 -3.14 8.57 0.19
N PHE A 49 -4.32 7.99 0.44
CA PHE A 49 -5.39 7.94 -0.56
C PHE A 49 -5.83 9.34 -0.98
N LEU A 50 -6.08 10.24 -0.03
CA LEU A 50 -6.48 11.62 -0.32
C LEU A 50 -5.40 12.38 -1.09
N ALA A 51 -4.13 12.27 -0.67
CA ALA A 51 -3.01 12.89 -1.36
C ALA A 51 -2.86 12.38 -2.80
N HIS A 52 -3.07 11.07 -3.03
CA HIS A 52 -3.06 10.50 -4.37
C HIS A 52 -4.17 11.06 -5.24
N VAL A 53 -5.41 11.07 -4.75
CA VAL A 53 -6.57 11.61 -5.49
C VAL A 53 -6.37 13.09 -5.83
N VAL A 54 -5.87 13.89 -4.89
CA VAL A 54 -5.62 15.33 -5.11
C VAL A 54 -4.50 15.54 -6.13
N SER A 55 -3.36 14.88 -5.97
CA SER A 55 -2.21 15.05 -6.88
C SER A 55 -2.52 14.58 -8.30
N HIS A 56 -3.22 13.45 -8.44
CA HIS A 56 -3.65 12.94 -9.74
C HIS A 56 -4.71 13.86 -10.38
N GLY A 57 -5.65 14.34 -9.57
CA GLY A 57 -6.68 15.30 -10.01
C GLY A 57 -6.08 16.59 -10.56
N ILE A 58 -5.10 17.18 -9.86
CA ILE A 58 -4.38 18.38 -10.34
C ILE A 58 -3.66 18.09 -11.67
N GLY A 59 -2.99 16.93 -11.78
CA GLY A 59 -2.32 16.52 -13.03
C GLY A 59 -3.28 16.37 -14.21
N GLN A 60 -4.51 15.92 -13.97
CA GLN A 60 -5.51 15.73 -15.02
C GLN A 60 -6.16 17.04 -15.52
N GLN A 61 -6.14 18.11 -14.72
CA GLN A 61 -6.70 19.42 -15.11
C GLN A 61 -5.90 20.07 -16.26
N ILE A 62 -4.64 19.69 -16.44
CA ILE A 62 -3.80 20.22 -17.52
C ILE A 62 -4.31 19.69 -18.86
N GLY A 63 -4.83 20.59 -19.70
CA GLY A 63 -5.28 20.28 -21.07
C GLY A 63 -6.67 19.63 -21.18
N ARG A 64 -7.49 19.66 -20.12
CA ARG A 64 -8.88 19.17 -20.11
C ARG A 64 -9.87 20.26 -19.72
N SER A 65 -11.11 20.12 -20.18
CA SER A 65 -12.23 20.97 -19.73
C SER A 65 -12.79 20.54 -18.38
N ASP A 66 -13.41 21.46 -17.64
CA ASP A 66 -14.00 21.17 -16.31
C ASP A 66 -15.06 20.05 -16.32
N ALA A 67 -15.79 19.90 -17.43
CA ALA A 67 -16.77 18.84 -17.60
C ALA A 67 -16.11 17.46 -17.74
N GLU A 68 -14.98 17.37 -18.45
CA GLU A 68 -14.20 16.14 -18.59
C GLU A 68 -13.53 15.74 -17.28
N VAL A 69 -13.07 16.71 -16.48
CA VAL A 69 -12.47 16.48 -15.16
C VAL A 69 -13.47 15.83 -14.21
N LYS A 70 -14.71 16.32 -14.14
CA LYS A 70 -15.74 15.75 -13.25
C LYS A 70 -16.11 14.31 -13.62
N LEU A 71 -16.19 13.98 -14.90
CA LEU A 71 -16.49 12.62 -15.37
C LEU A 71 -15.38 11.63 -14.99
N HIS A 72 -14.12 12.06 -15.04
CA HIS A 72 -12.96 11.20 -14.74
C HIS A 72 -12.71 11.02 -13.24
N LEU A 73 -13.16 11.95 -12.39
CA LEU A 73 -12.95 11.87 -10.93
C LEU A 73 -13.52 10.59 -10.31
N SER A 74 -14.68 10.12 -10.78
CA SER A 74 -15.30 8.88 -10.29
C SER A 74 -14.46 7.63 -10.60
N THR A 75 -13.90 7.59 -11.81
CA THR A 75 -12.99 6.51 -12.24
C THR A 75 -11.70 6.55 -11.45
N GLU A 76 -11.17 7.76 -11.21
CA GLU A 76 -9.94 7.97 -10.43
C GLU A 76 -10.10 7.49 -8.99
N LEU A 77 -11.18 7.87 -8.32
CA LEU A 77 -11.47 7.37 -6.97
C LEU A 77 -11.48 5.84 -6.91
N ARG A 78 -12.08 5.20 -7.92
CA ARG A 78 -12.15 3.74 -8.03
C ARG A 78 -10.78 3.10 -8.34
N ASP A 79 -9.94 3.78 -9.12
CA ASP A 79 -8.59 3.34 -9.47
C ASP A 79 -7.62 3.52 -8.28
N ALA A 80 -7.91 4.46 -7.38
CA ALA A 80 -7.17 4.70 -6.14
C ALA A 80 -7.61 3.83 -4.94
N LEU A 81 -8.78 3.16 -4.98
CA LEU A 81 -9.24 2.20 -3.96
C LEU A 81 -8.20 1.15 -3.52
N PRO A 82 -7.32 0.64 -4.40
CA PRO A 82 -6.23 -0.25 -4.00
C PRO A 82 -5.38 0.31 -2.84
N ILE A 83 -5.18 1.63 -2.73
CA ILE A 83 -4.46 2.27 -1.62
C ILE A 83 -5.20 2.04 -0.30
N LEU A 84 -6.51 2.30 -0.26
CA LEU A 84 -7.32 2.08 0.95
C LEU A 84 -7.28 0.61 1.36
N SER A 85 -7.33 -0.29 0.38
CA SER A 85 -7.26 -1.73 0.65
C SER A 85 -5.95 -2.14 1.34
N SER A 86 -4.85 -1.40 1.16
CA SER A 86 -3.56 -1.67 1.79
C SER A 86 -3.65 -1.66 3.31
N GLY A 87 -4.43 -0.73 3.90
CA GLY A 87 -4.54 -0.58 5.35
C GLY A 87 -5.53 -1.52 6.04
N VAL A 88 -6.53 -2.07 5.33
CA VAL A 88 -7.66 -2.78 5.96
C VAL A 88 -7.21 -3.95 6.84
N LEU A 89 -6.48 -4.92 6.27
CA LEU A 89 -6.03 -6.09 7.02
C LEU A 89 -5.00 -5.73 8.12
N PRO A 90 -3.97 -4.90 7.86
CA PRO A 90 -3.08 -4.43 8.91
C PRO A 90 -3.80 -3.75 10.07
N VAL A 91 -4.77 -2.86 9.80
CA VAL A 91 -5.57 -2.18 10.83
C VAL A 91 -6.33 -3.19 11.67
N ILE A 92 -6.97 -4.19 11.05
CA ILE A 92 -7.68 -5.26 11.79
C ILE A 92 -6.72 -6.02 12.71
N VAL A 93 -5.53 -6.40 12.21
CA VAL A 93 -4.52 -7.13 13.01
C VAL A 93 -4.01 -6.27 14.17
N LEU A 94 -3.77 -4.98 13.95
CA LEU A 94 -3.34 -4.06 15.00
C LEU A 94 -4.43 -3.80 16.04
N VAL A 95 -5.71 -3.77 15.63
CA VAL A 95 -6.84 -3.73 16.57
C VAL A 95 -6.85 -4.99 17.44
N LEU A 96 -6.58 -6.17 16.89
CA LEU A 96 -6.43 -7.39 17.70
C LEU A 96 -5.26 -7.30 18.68
N GLY A 97 -4.17 -6.63 18.30
CA GLY A 97 -3.06 -6.31 19.21
C GLY A 97 -3.47 -5.37 20.34
N ALA A 98 -4.16 -4.27 20.02
CA ALA A 98 -4.66 -3.29 20.99
C ALA A 98 -5.68 -3.88 21.97
N LEU A 99 -6.50 -4.84 21.52
CA LEU A 99 -7.44 -5.57 22.36
C LEU A 99 -6.79 -6.67 23.21
N GLY A 100 -5.48 -6.88 23.10
CA GLY A 100 -4.75 -7.92 23.82
C GLY A 100 -5.02 -9.35 23.31
N VAL A 101 -5.66 -9.51 22.15
CA VAL A 101 -5.90 -10.82 21.51
C VAL A 101 -4.59 -11.38 20.95
N LEU A 102 -3.72 -10.50 20.45
CA LEU A 102 -2.39 -10.83 19.97
C LEU A 102 -1.33 -10.08 20.78
N PRO A 103 -0.18 -10.72 21.10
CA PRO A 103 1.01 -10.01 21.57
C PRO A 103 1.40 -8.90 20.57
N PRO A 104 1.85 -7.70 21.03
CA PRO A 104 2.19 -6.57 20.16
C PRO A 104 3.16 -6.95 19.03
N PHE A 105 4.23 -7.66 19.38
CA PHE A 105 5.20 -8.20 18.42
C PHE A 105 4.53 -9.05 17.32
N LEU A 106 3.60 -9.96 17.69
CA LEU A 106 2.92 -10.80 16.70
C LEU A 106 1.93 -9.98 15.86
N ALA A 107 1.24 -9.01 16.44
CA ALA A 107 0.36 -8.11 15.70
C ALA A 107 1.15 -7.32 14.64
N GLN A 108 2.28 -6.74 15.02
CA GLN A 108 3.14 -5.99 14.10
C GLN A 108 3.76 -6.89 13.02
N LEU A 109 4.27 -8.06 13.41
CA LEU A 109 4.87 -9.03 12.49
C LEU A 109 3.85 -9.54 11.45
N VAL A 110 2.63 -9.89 11.89
CA VAL A 110 1.57 -10.35 10.99
C VAL A 110 1.10 -9.21 10.08
N ALA A 111 0.87 -8.01 10.62
CA ALA A 111 0.48 -6.84 9.84
C ALA A 111 1.51 -6.49 8.76
N GLY A 112 2.80 -6.47 9.12
CA GLY A 112 3.90 -6.24 8.18
C GLY A 112 4.04 -7.38 7.16
N GLY A 113 3.95 -8.63 7.61
CA GLY A 113 4.04 -9.82 6.78
C GLY A 113 2.95 -9.86 5.69
N ILE A 114 1.71 -9.48 6.02
CA ILE A 114 0.62 -9.36 5.05
C ILE A 114 1.02 -8.42 3.90
N LEU A 115 1.60 -7.26 4.22
CA LEU A 115 1.99 -6.27 3.22
C LEU A 115 3.16 -6.73 2.36
N VAL A 116 4.15 -7.39 2.96
CA VAL A 116 5.28 -8.00 2.23
C VAL A 116 4.78 -9.06 1.25
N VAL A 117 3.88 -9.94 1.68
CA VAL A 117 3.26 -10.95 0.81
C VAL A 117 2.49 -10.29 -0.32
N ARG A 118 1.68 -9.26 -0.03
CA ARG A 118 0.93 -8.52 -1.06
C ARG A 118 1.84 -7.89 -2.10
N ILE A 119 2.96 -7.29 -1.69
CA ILE A 119 3.96 -6.72 -2.61
C ILE A 119 4.59 -7.81 -3.48
N ALA A 120 4.99 -8.94 -2.88
CA ALA A 120 5.58 -10.06 -3.62
C ALA A 120 4.59 -10.63 -4.66
N LEU A 121 3.32 -10.80 -4.29
CA LEU A 121 2.26 -11.25 -5.19
C LEU A 121 2.06 -10.28 -6.35
N THR A 122 2.10 -8.96 -6.10
CA THR A 122 2.02 -7.98 -7.20
C THR A 122 3.20 -8.07 -8.16
N GLY A 123 4.43 -8.28 -7.67
CA GLY A 123 5.59 -8.51 -8.55
C GLY A 123 5.42 -9.74 -9.44
N ILE A 124 4.90 -10.83 -8.86
CA ILE A 124 4.54 -12.06 -9.60
C ILE A 124 3.47 -11.78 -10.67
N GLU A 125 2.40 -11.07 -10.32
CA GLU A 125 1.31 -10.75 -11.24
C GLU A 125 1.76 -9.86 -12.41
N VAL A 126 2.60 -8.84 -12.13
CA VAL A 126 3.13 -7.95 -13.15
C VAL A 126 4.04 -8.70 -14.12
N GLU A 127 4.92 -9.58 -13.64
CA GLU A 127 5.79 -10.38 -14.51
C GLU A 127 4.97 -11.36 -15.37
N ARG A 128 3.94 -12.00 -14.80
CA ARG A 128 3.03 -12.88 -15.56
C ARG A 128 2.29 -12.16 -16.68
N LEU A 129 1.95 -10.89 -16.48
CA LEU A 129 1.32 -10.05 -17.50
C LEU A 129 2.32 -9.54 -18.54
N SER A 130 3.62 -9.59 -18.24
CA SER A 130 4.70 -9.03 -19.07
C SER A 130 5.39 -10.10 -19.90
N ASP A 131 4.65 -10.98 -20.60
CA ASP A 131 5.05 -11.98 -21.63
C ASP A 131 6.35 -12.81 -21.42
N ASN A 132 7.00 -12.73 -20.26
CA ASN A 132 8.29 -13.32 -19.97
C ASN A 132 8.09 -14.64 -19.22
N ARG A 133 8.38 -15.75 -19.90
CA ARG A 133 7.79 -17.06 -19.60
C ARG A 133 8.56 -17.95 -18.63
N SER A 134 9.62 -17.48 -17.98
CA SER A 134 10.35 -18.34 -17.04
C SER A 134 9.65 -18.37 -15.67
N PRO A 135 9.23 -19.54 -15.16
CA PRO A 135 8.59 -19.63 -13.84
C PRO A 135 9.51 -19.17 -12.70
N ALA A 136 10.82 -19.32 -12.88
CA ALA A 136 11.83 -18.79 -11.96
C ALA A 136 11.90 -17.25 -11.98
N GLY A 137 11.79 -16.62 -13.16
CA GLY A 137 11.77 -15.16 -13.30
C GLY A 137 10.55 -14.52 -12.64
N VAL A 138 9.39 -15.16 -12.74
CA VAL A 138 8.14 -14.73 -12.08
C VAL A 138 8.29 -14.70 -10.55
N LEU A 139 8.85 -15.76 -9.96
CA LEU A 139 9.11 -15.79 -8.52
C LEU A 139 10.16 -14.75 -8.12
N TRP A 140 11.22 -14.59 -8.92
CA TRP A 140 12.26 -13.60 -8.66
C TRP A 140 11.72 -12.16 -8.70
N ALA A 141 10.82 -11.84 -9.63
CA ALA A 141 10.21 -10.52 -9.70
C ALA A 141 9.46 -10.15 -8.41
N GLY A 142 8.71 -11.12 -7.84
CA GLY A 142 8.05 -10.95 -6.55
C GLY A 142 9.03 -10.71 -5.40
N PHE A 143 10.04 -11.57 -5.27
CA PHE A 143 11.06 -11.43 -4.22
C PHE A 143 11.87 -10.14 -4.34
N ALA A 144 12.28 -9.76 -5.55
CA ALA A 144 13.02 -8.54 -5.80
C ALA A 144 12.20 -7.31 -5.41
N LEU A 145 10.92 -7.26 -5.79
CA LEU A 145 10.04 -6.14 -5.46
C LEU A 145 9.79 -6.03 -3.96
N ALA A 146 9.58 -7.16 -3.27
CA ALA A 146 9.47 -7.19 -1.82
C ALA A 146 10.77 -6.71 -1.14
N ALA A 147 11.94 -7.19 -1.61
CA ALA A 147 13.24 -6.78 -1.08
C ALA A 147 13.48 -5.28 -1.25
N VAL A 148 13.24 -4.72 -2.43
CA VAL A 148 13.33 -3.27 -2.68
C VAL A 148 12.40 -2.49 -1.77
N SER A 149 11.16 -2.97 -1.58
CA SER A 149 10.18 -2.32 -0.71
C SER A 149 10.63 -2.34 0.76
N ILE A 150 11.20 -3.44 1.23
CA ILE A 150 11.78 -3.54 2.57
C ILE A 150 12.92 -2.54 2.72
N VAL A 151 13.81 -2.41 1.74
CA VAL A 151 14.89 -1.42 1.76
C VAL A 151 14.33 0.00 1.88
N ILE A 152 13.33 0.36 1.07
CA ILE A 152 12.67 1.68 1.13
C ILE A 152 12.09 1.94 2.52
N VAL A 153 11.42 0.95 3.11
CA VAL A 153 10.83 1.05 4.45
C VAL A 153 11.91 1.21 5.51
N THR A 154 12.96 0.40 5.47
CA THR A 154 14.08 0.49 6.41
C THR A 154 14.74 1.86 6.35
N LEU A 155 15.01 2.39 5.14
CA LEU A 155 15.57 3.73 4.97
C LEU A 155 14.66 4.79 5.60
N LYS A 156 13.34 4.72 5.34
CA LYS A 156 12.38 5.67 5.92
C LYS A 156 12.39 5.61 7.44
N VAL A 157 12.36 4.43 8.03
CA VAL A 157 12.34 4.25 9.49
C VAL A 157 13.64 4.78 10.11
N VAL A 158 14.80 4.44 9.54
CA VAL A 158 16.12 4.88 10.04
C VAL A 158 16.32 6.40 9.95
N PHE A 159 15.72 7.08 8.97
CA PHE A 159 15.86 8.54 8.82
C PHE A 159 14.76 9.36 9.50
N THR A 160 13.68 8.73 9.96
CA THR A 160 12.55 9.41 10.61
C THR A 160 12.56 9.21 12.14
N HIS A 161 13.37 8.28 12.64
CA HIS A 161 13.65 8.03 14.05
C HIS A 161 15.14 8.28 14.34
#